data_AF-L7F957-F1
#
_entry.id   AF-L7F957-F1
#
_cell.length_a   1.000
_cell.length_b   1.000
_cell.length_c   1.000
_cell.angle_alpha   90.00
_cell.angle_beta   90.00
_cell.angle_gamma   90.00
#
_symmetry.space_group_name_H-M   'P 1'
#
loop_
_entity.id
_entity.type
_entity.pdbx_description
1 polymer ?
#
loop_
_entity_poly.entity_id
_entity_poly.type
_entity_poly.pdbx_seq_one_letter_code
_entity_poly.pdbx_strand_id
1 'polypeptide(L)' 'MVTFTDIARLAVEHGFTGHLTRQGVRKMADTDPAWPVPEEQWMKIGNSWAMPWAPVKKYLAERTWAGRGPSKQPPAAK' A
#
# COMPACT_ATOMS: atom_id res chain seq x y z
N MET A 1 6.64 0.48 12.54
CA MET A 1 7.28 0.73 11.23
C MET A 1 7.06 -0.51 10.37
N VAL A 2 6.93 -0.34 9.06
CA VAL A 2 6.67 -1.42 8.10
C VAL A 2 7.54 -1.24 6.87
N THR A 3 8.04 -2.34 6.29
CA THR A 3 8.81 -2.30 5.05
C THR A 3 7.90 -2.19 3.82
N PHE A 4 8.48 -1.93 2.64
CA PHE A 4 7.73 -2.01 1.37
C PHE A 4 7.04 -3.36 1.15
N THR A 5 7.65 -4.46 1.61
CA THR A 5 7.05 -5.80 1.53
C THR A 5 5.85 -5.92 2.47
N ASP A 6 5.99 -5.43 3.70
CA ASP A 6 4.91 -5.43 4.69
C ASP A 6 3.73 -4.56 4.23
N ILE A 7 4.01 -3.39 3.63
CA ILE A 7 2.98 -2.52 3.05
C ILE A 7 2.20 -3.25 1.96
N ALA A 8 2.90 -3.96 1.06
CA ALA A 8 2.26 -4.70 -0.02
C ALA A 8 1.32 -5.78 0.53
N ARG A 9 1.79 -6.54 1.53
CA ARG A 9 1.01 -7.56 2.23
C ARG A 9 -0.20 -6.96 2.96
N LEU A 10 0.02 -5.94 3.78
CA LEU A 10 -1.04 -5.28 4.56
C LEU A 10 -2.09 -4.64 3.66
N ALA A 11 -1.70 -4.10 2.51
CA ALA A 11 -2.65 -3.52 1.56
C ALA A 11 -3.65 -4.56 1.02
N VAL A 12 -3.18 -5.79 0.76
CA VAL A 12 -4.04 -6.90 0.34
C VAL A 12 -4.86 -7.42 1.52
N GLU A 13 -4.26 -7.58 2.70
CA GLU A 13 -4.95 -8.03 3.92
C GLU A 13 -6.07 -7.07 4.35
N HIS A 14 -5.88 -5.76 4.17
CA HIS A 14 -6.91 -4.75 4.44
C HIS A 14 -7.92 -4.58 3.29
N GLY A 15 -7.75 -5.29 2.17
CA GLY A 15 -8.67 -5.24 1.03
C GLY A 15 -8.63 -3.93 0.24
N PHE A 16 -7.56 -3.14 0.36
CA PHE A 16 -7.40 -1.91 -0.46
C PHE A 16 -7.19 -2.26 -1.94
N THR A 17 -6.56 -3.39 -2.22
CA THR A 17 -6.32 -3.90 -3.58
C THR A 17 -6.26 -5.43 -3.58
N GLY A 18 -6.63 -6.07 -4.69
CA GLY A 18 -6.56 -7.52 -4.84
C GLY A 18 -5.14 -8.07 -5.06
N HIS A 19 -4.20 -7.22 -5.47
CA HIS A 19 -2.80 -7.60 -5.63
C HIS A 19 -1.88 -6.39 -5.53
N LEU A 20 -0.83 -6.50 -4.71
CA LEU A 20 0.22 -5.49 -4.61
C LEU A 20 1.56 -6.15 -4.34
N THR A 21 2.59 -5.74 -5.08
CA THR A 21 3.96 -6.25 -4.92
C THR A 21 4.84 -5.23 -4.24
N ARG A 22 5.91 -5.68 -3.58
CA ARG A 22 6.95 -4.80 -3.02
C ARG A 22 7.46 -3.77 -4.03
N GLN A 23 7.75 -4.19 -5.27
CA GLN A 23 8.21 -3.29 -6.33
C GLN A 23 7.12 -2.28 -6.73
N GLY A 24 5.85 -2.68 -6.73
CA GLY A 24 4.73 -1.77 -6.95
C GLY A 24 4.64 -0.70 -5.88
N VAL A 25 4.80 -1.06 -4.60
CA VAL A 25 4.86 -0.08 -3.50
C VAL A 25 6.07 0.84 -3.65
N ARG A 26 7.24 0.29 -3.95
CA ARG A 26 8.45 1.09 -4.16
C ARG A 26 8.25 2.11 -5.28
N LYS A 27 7.75 1.66 -6.42
CA LYS A 27 7.45 2.54 -7.56
C LYS A 27 6.45 3.63 -7.17
N MET A 28 5.40 3.31 -6.42
CA MET A 28 4.46 4.33 -5.92
C MET A 28 5.16 5.37 -5.04
N ALA A 29 6.03 4.93 -4.13
CA ALA A 29 6.80 5.86 -3.29
C ALA A 29 7.75 6.76 -4.10
N ASP A 30 8.32 6.24 -5.19
CA ASP A 30 9.26 6.98 -6.04
C ASP A 30 8.56 7.93 -7.02
N THR A 31 7.36 7.58 -7.51
CA THR A 31 6.71 8.31 -8.62
C THR A 31 5.46 9.08 -8.23
N ASP A 32 4.81 8.73 -7.12
CA ASP A 32 3.55 9.35 -6.74
C ASP A 32 3.80 10.58 -5.84
N PRO A 33 3.51 11.80 -6.32
CA PRO A 33 3.70 13.01 -5.51
C PRO A 33 2.76 13.07 -4.30
N ALA A 34 1.68 12.28 -4.29
CA ALA A 34 0.78 12.16 -3.14
C ALA A 34 1.25 11.11 -2.12
N TRP A 35 2.42 10.48 -2.32
CA TRP A 35 2.96 9.53 -1.37
C TRP A 35 3.17 10.18 0.01
N PRO A 36 2.64 9.59 1.10
CA PRO A 36 2.48 10.33 2.35
C PRO A 36 3.71 10.31 3.26
N VAL A 37 4.78 9.60 2.88
CA VAL A 37 6.02 9.50 3.68
C VAL A 37 7.22 9.91 2.84
N PRO A 38 7.82 11.10 3.07
CA PRO A 38 9.01 11.53 2.33
C PRO A 38 10.21 10.62 2.63
N GLU A 39 11.15 10.56 1.70
CA GLU A 39 12.32 9.65 1.81
C GLU A 39 13.15 9.90 3.08
N GLU A 40 13.20 11.14 3.56
CA GLU A 40 13.89 11.56 4.79
C GLU A 40 13.34 10.87 6.05
N GLN A 41 12.08 10.45 6.03
CA GLN A 41 11.43 9.74 7.14
C GLN A 41 11.57 8.22 7.02
N TRP A 42 12.23 7.72 5.97
CA TRP A 42 12.47 6.30 5.81
C TRP A 42 13.62 5.87 6.72
N MET A 43 13.38 4.79 7.46
CA MET A 43 14.37 4.21 8.35
C MET A 43 14.95 2.96 7.72
N LYS A 44 16.27 2.84 7.71
CA LYS A 44 16.94 1.62 7.27
C LYS A 44 16.92 0.60 8.42
N ILE A 45 16.20 -0.50 8.23
CA ILE A 45 16.13 -1.63 9.17
C ILE A 45 16.80 -2.82 8.49
N GLY A 46 18.02 -3.16 8.94
CA GLY A 46 18.87 -4.15 8.28
C GLY A 46 19.17 -3.73 6.83
N ASN A 47 18.76 -4.55 5.87
CA ASN A 47 18.93 -4.27 4.43
C ASN A 47 17.66 -3.73 3.75
N SER A 48 16.65 -3.32 4.51
CA SER A 48 15.37 -2.82 3.98
C SER A 48 15.06 -1.41 4.47
N TRP A 49 14.28 -0.69 3.67
CA TRP A 49 13.67 0.58 4.07
C TRP A 49 12.31 0.34 4.70
N ALA A 50 12.06 1.01 5.82
CA ALA A 50 10.83 0.95 6.57
C ALA A 50 10.29 2.34 6.86
N MET A 51 8.97 2.44 6.98
CA MET A 51 8.26 3.70 7.15
C MET A 51 7.06 3.55 8.09
N PRO A 52 6.47 4.67 8.56
CA PRO A 52 5.28 4.62 9.40
C PRO A 52 4.08 4.06 8.61
N TRP A 53 3.37 3.08 9.19
CA TRP A 53 2.23 2.46 8.52
C TRP A 53 1.00 3.37 8.45
N ALA A 54 0.70 4.11 9.52
CA ALA A 54 -0.49 4.95 9.62
C ALA A 54 -0.72 5.91 8.43
N PRO A 55 0.27 6.72 8.00
CA PRO A 55 0.10 7.59 6.83
C PRO A 55 -0.10 6.80 5.53
N VAL A 56 0.68 5.73 5.32
CA VAL A 56 0.56 4.85 4.15
C VAL A 56 -0.83 4.21 4.09
N LYS A 57 -1.36 3.73 5.22
CA LYS A 57 -2.69 3.13 5.31
C LYS A 57 -3.77 4.12 4.87
N LYS A 58 -3.72 5.37 5.35
CA LYS A 58 -4.68 6.42 4.98
C LYS A 58 -4.63 6.70 3.48
N TYR A 59 -3.43 6.88 2.95
CA TYR A 59 -3.22 7.05 1.50
C TYR A 59 -3.78 5.89 0.67
N LEU A 60 -3.50 4.63 1.05
CA LEU A 60 -4.00 3.46 0.32
C LEU A 60 -5.52 3.30 0.42
N ALA A 61 -6.12 3.74 1.53
CA ALA A 61 -7.58 3.71 1.75
C ALA A 61 -8.31 4.79 0.94
N GLU A 62 -7.70 5.97 0.79
CA GLU A 62 -8.26 7.10 0.02
C GLU A 62 -8.01 6.98 -1.49
N ARG A 63 -7.02 6.17 -1.89
CA ARG A 63 -6.68 5.95 -3.29
C ARG A 63 -7.79 5.18 -4.02
N THR A 64 -8.30 5.77 -5.09
CA THR A 64 -9.13 5.06 -6.08
C THR A 64 -8.24 4.23 -7.00
N TRP A 65 -8.23 2.91 -6.82
CA TRP A 65 -7.45 2.00 -7.65
C TRP A 65 -8.11 1.88 -9.03
N ALA A 66 -7.46 2.41 -10.08
CA ALA A 66 -7.96 2.42 -11.47
C ALA A 66 -7.99 1.02 -12.16
N GLY A 67 -7.96 -0.06 -11.38
CA GLY A 67 -8.12 -1.42 -11.85
C GLY A 67 -8.75 -2.25 -10.73
N ARG A 68 -10.00 -2.70 -10.96
CA ARG A 68 -10.83 -3.50 -10.04
C ARG A 68 -10.59 -3.17 -8.56
N GLY A 69 -11.28 -2.13 -8.08
CA GLY A 69 -11.61 -2.03 -6.67
C GLY A 69 -12.25 -3.35 -6.18
N PRO A 70 -12.24 -3.64 -4.87
CA PRO A 70 -12.82 -4.86 -4.34
C PRO A 70 -14.22 -5.02 -4.91
N SER A 71 -14.49 -6.17 -5.52
CA SER A 71 -15.83 -6.56 -5.93
C SER A 71 -16.70 -6.55 -4.68
N LYS A 72 -17.30 -5.41 -4.34
CA LYS A 72 -18.48 -5.34 -3.48
C LYS A 72 -19.64 -5.88 -4.29
N GLN A 73 -19.59 -7.16 -4.64
CA GLN A 73 -20.78 -7.92 -4.96
C GLN A 73 -20.88 -9.01 -3.92
N PRO A 74 -21.83 -8.93 -2.97
CA PRO A 74 -22.17 -10.11 -2.19
C PRO A 74 -22.60 -11.21 -3.17
N PRO A 75 -22.31 -12.50 -2.89
CA PRO A 75 -22.79 -13.57 -3.73
C PRO A 75 -24.33 -13.46 -3.80
N ALA A 76 -24.84 -13.25 -5.01
CA ALA A 76 -26.27 -13.39 -5.26
C ALA A 76 -26.63 -14.84 -4.95
N ALA A 77 -27.31 -15.04 -3.81
CA ALA A 77 -27.94 -16.31 -3.49
C ALA A 77 -28.94 -16.61 -4.60
N LYS A 78 -28.80 -17.79 -5.20
CA LYS A 78 -29.79 -18.40 -6.08
C LYS A 78 -30.21 -19.73 -5.47
#